data_AF-A0A6I7NTJ8-F1
#
_entry.id   AF-A0A6I7NTJ8-F1
#
_cell.length_a   1.000
_cell.length_b   1.000
_cell.length_c   1.000
_cell.angle_alpha   90.00
_cell.angle_beta   90.00
_cell.angle_gamma   90.00
#
_symmetry.space_group_name_H-M   'P 1'
#
loop_
_entity.id
_entity.type
_entity.pdbx_description
1 polymer ?
#
loop_
_entity_poly.entity_id
_entity_poly.type
_entity_poly.pdbx_seq_one_letter_code
_entity_poly.pdbx_strand_id
1 'polypeptide(L)'
;MVNKFVVFSQTRSGSTLLQGLLDSHSKIHCEGEILTLTDEYISNGTRFKYLNNDALYQLCKLFPIPYVYIRRLGALKPVYGCFLFIFHTPFICHTIQTLYKLNWKIIYLEREDIINQSLSNIIALQTGYFINRSGINETDNNFVIDVDRFLKTVKNRLRWHNNEKKCLEGIKFTRISYEDDLMDLVNRQKTMNLIFDLLSLEHEPAETKTIKTYSKPYSEIVKNYDELMSSLEKNGFHELLKVHRKYNY
;
A
#
# COMPACT_ATOMS: atom_id res chain seq x y z
N MET A 1 1.05 25.42 11.48
CA MET A 1 2.06 24.45 10.98
C MET A 1 1.33 23.46 10.08
N VAL A 2 1.83 23.20 8.86
CA VAL A 2 1.26 22.18 7.95
C VAL A 2 1.58 20.79 8.51
N ASN A 3 0.55 20.02 8.88
CA ASN A 3 0.72 18.64 9.33
C ASN A 3 1.13 17.76 8.16
N LYS A 4 2.04 16.81 8.41
CA LYS A 4 2.63 16.00 7.36
C LYS A 4 2.79 14.55 7.82
N PHE A 5 2.44 13.62 6.95
CA PHE A 5 2.51 12.20 7.25
C PHE A 5 3.01 11.38 6.07
N VAL A 6 3.51 10.20 6.36
CA VAL A 6 3.84 9.20 5.35
C VAL A 6 3.16 7.90 5.72
N VAL A 7 2.52 7.28 4.72
CA VAL A 7 2.03 5.91 4.84
C VAL A 7 3.12 4.98 4.32
N PHE A 8 3.62 4.12 5.19
CA PHE A 8 4.63 3.12 4.88
C PHE A 8 3.97 1.75 4.75
N SER A 9 4.16 1.08 3.61
CA SER A 9 3.54 -0.24 3.37
C SER A 9 4.17 -1.00 2.20
N GLN A 10 3.49 -2.04 1.72
CA GLN A 10 3.77 -2.74 0.46
C GLN A 10 2.65 -2.48 -0.55
N THR A 11 2.87 -2.85 -1.81
CA THR A 11 1.74 -2.97 -2.76
C THR A 11 0.72 -3.99 -2.28
N ARG A 12 -0.55 -3.76 -2.66
CA ARG A 12 -1.69 -4.65 -2.37
C ARG A 12 -2.03 -4.81 -0.88
N SER A 13 -1.56 -3.90 -0.03
CA SER A 13 -1.93 -3.83 1.38
C SER A 13 -3.24 -3.07 1.65
N GLY A 14 -3.94 -2.62 0.61
CA GLY A 14 -5.06 -1.67 0.75
C GLY A 14 -4.64 -0.21 0.70
N SER A 15 -3.41 0.09 0.25
CA SER A 15 -2.90 1.47 0.10
C SER A 15 -3.82 2.38 -0.68
N THR A 16 -4.35 1.93 -1.83
CA THR A 16 -5.31 2.70 -2.64
C THR A 16 -6.62 2.96 -1.90
N LEU A 17 -7.11 2.00 -1.12
CA LEU A 17 -8.32 2.16 -0.33
C LEU A 17 -8.11 3.24 0.73
N LEU A 18 -7.02 3.12 1.50
CA LEU A 18 -6.66 4.09 2.52
C LEU A 18 -6.40 5.49 1.94
N GLN A 19 -5.72 5.57 0.79
CA GLN A 19 -5.52 6.83 0.07
C GLN A 19 -6.86 7.49 -0.26
N GLY A 20 -7.80 6.74 -0.86
CA GLY A 20 -9.13 7.28 -1.18
C GLY A 20 -9.89 7.77 0.05
N LEU A 21 -9.78 7.06 1.19
CA LEU A 21 -10.35 7.50 2.46
C LEU A 21 -9.68 8.79 2.98
N LEU A 22 -8.35 8.89 2.91
CA LEU A 22 -7.61 10.09 3.33
C LEU A 22 -7.95 11.30 2.45
N ASP A 23 -8.00 11.13 1.13
CA ASP A 23 -8.28 12.20 0.17
C ASP A 23 -9.73 12.70 0.23
N SER A 24 -10.65 11.91 0.81
CA SER A 24 -12.03 12.33 1.03
C SER A 24 -12.15 13.49 2.02
N HIS A 25 -11.18 13.65 2.93
CA HIS A 25 -11.18 14.77 3.87
C HIS A 25 -10.81 16.09 3.16
N SER A 26 -11.62 17.12 3.40
CA SER A 26 -11.46 18.47 2.85
C SER A 26 -10.06 19.08 3.05
N LYS A 27 -9.37 18.74 4.15
CA LYS A 27 -8.09 19.34 4.58
C LYS A 27 -6.86 18.48 4.27
N ILE A 28 -7.02 17.26 3.77
CA ILE A 28 -5.90 16.34 3.46
C ILE A 28 -5.65 16.26 1.96
N HIS A 29 -4.41 16.47 1.55
CA HIS A 29 -3.91 16.08 0.23
C HIS A 29 -2.97 14.88 0.41
N CYS A 30 -3.41 13.70 0.01
CA CYS A 30 -2.64 12.48 0.11
C CYS A 30 -2.24 12.00 -1.28
N GLU A 31 -0.97 12.19 -1.62
CA GLU A 31 -0.44 11.62 -2.84
C GLU A 31 -0.27 10.11 -2.69
N GLY A 32 -0.46 9.37 -3.78
CA GLY A 32 -0.26 7.93 -3.81
C GLY A 32 1.22 7.55 -3.76
N GLU A 33 1.60 6.63 -4.64
CA GLU A 33 2.94 6.03 -4.67
C GLU A 33 3.95 6.98 -5.34
N ILE A 34 4.42 8.01 -4.63
CA ILE A 34 5.21 9.12 -5.20
C ILE A 34 6.61 8.73 -5.74
N LEU A 35 7.10 7.52 -5.46
CA LEU A 35 8.39 7.03 -5.97
C LEU A 35 8.22 5.91 -7.01
N THR A 36 7.08 5.88 -7.71
CA THR A 36 6.82 4.92 -8.79
C THR A 36 6.92 5.56 -10.17
N LEU A 37 7.27 4.75 -11.18
CA LEU A 37 7.38 5.19 -12.58
C LEU A 37 6.04 5.71 -13.16
N THR A 38 4.92 5.28 -12.60
CA THR A 38 3.57 5.69 -12.98
C THR A 38 3.10 6.97 -12.31
N ASP A 39 3.95 7.62 -11.50
CA ASP A 39 3.62 8.93 -10.96
C ASP A 39 3.42 9.92 -12.12
N GLU A 40 2.21 10.48 -12.24
CA GLU A 40 1.87 11.44 -13.28
C GLU A 40 2.77 12.67 -13.22
N TYR A 41 3.36 13.02 -12.08
CA TYR A 41 4.33 14.12 -11.99
C TYR A 41 5.65 13.82 -12.71
N ILE A 42 6.01 12.54 -12.85
CA ILE A 42 7.22 12.06 -13.52
C ILE A 42 6.91 11.65 -14.98
N SER A 43 5.70 11.15 -15.23
CA SER A 43 5.27 10.66 -16.54
C SER A 43 4.54 11.69 -17.42
N ASN A 44 3.79 12.65 -16.84
CA ASN A 44 2.95 13.61 -17.58
C ASN A 44 2.91 15.06 -17.03
N GLY A 45 3.49 15.36 -15.86
CA GLY A 45 3.35 16.62 -15.12
C GLY A 45 4.44 17.66 -15.39
N THR A 46 4.33 18.33 -16.54
CA THR A 46 4.80 19.71 -16.83
C THR A 46 5.96 20.34 -16.01
N ARG A 47 7.18 20.36 -16.59
CA ARG A 47 8.11 21.53 -16.74
C ARG A 47 9.47 21.11 -17.32
N PHE A 48 9.81 19.82 -17.24
CA PHE A 48 11.09 19.26 -17.65
C PHE A 48 10.98 18.24 -18.79
N LYS A 49 10.15 18.52 -19.79
CA LYS A 49 9.89 17.66 -20.98
C LYS A 49 11.14 17.34 -21.81
N TYR A 50 12.30 17.90 -21.46
CA TYR A 50 13.58 17.82 -22.17
C TYR A 50 14.69 17.13 -21.36
N LEU A 51 14.45 16.74 -20.11
CA LEU A 51 15.35 15.85 -19.38
C LEU A 51 14.83 14.43 -19.53
N ASN A 52 15.71 13.46 -19.79
CA ASN A 52 15.35 12.04 -19.76
C ASN A 52 14.61 11.75 -18.44
N ASN A 53 13.29 11.53 -18.52
CA ASN A 53 12.43 11.33 -17.35
C ASN A 53 12.96 10.20 -16.44
N ASP A 54 13.67 9.24 -17.03
CA ASP A 54 14.38 8.18 -16.31
C ASP A 54 15.50 8.70 -15.40
N ALA A 55 16.33 9.65 -15.85
CA ALA A 55 17.43 10.16 -15.03
C ALA A 55 16.90 10.95 -13.83
N LEU A 56 15.88 11.79 -14.03
CA LEU A 56 15.22 12.52 -12.96
C LEU A 56 14.53 11.57 -11.98
N TYR A 57 13.83 10.55 -12.48
CA TYR A 57 13.25 9.50 -11.66
C TYR A 57 14.30 8.78 -10.80
N GLN A 58 15.42 8.36 -11.39
CA GLN A 58 16.51 7.72 -10.64
C GLN A 58 17.08 8.67 -9.58
N LEU A 59 17.24 9.97 -9.89
CA LEU A 59 17.68 10.97 -8.92
C LEU A 59 16.69 11.11 -7.76
N CYS A 60 15.38 11.15 -8.02
CA CYS A 60 14.35 11.20 -6.98
C CYS A 60 14.41 9.97 -6.05
N LYS A 61 14.75 8.78 -6.58
CA LYS A 61 14.93 7.57 -5.76
C LYS A 61 16.21 7.55 -4.94
N LEU A 62 17.27 8.19 -5.45
CA LEU A 62 18.54 8.37 -4.73
C LEU A 62 18.40 9.45 -3.65
N PHE A 63 17.57 10.47 -3.89
CA PHE A 63 17.33 11.59 -2.99
C PHE A 63 15.83 11.75 -2.65
N PRO A 64 15.23 10.77 -1.96
CA PRO A 64 13.78 10.77 -1.70
C PRO A 64 13.35 11.89 -0.76
N ILE A 65 14.19 12.31 0.19
CA ILE A 65 13.84 13.34 1.18
C ILE A 65 13.63 14.72 0.51
N PRO A 66 14.58 15.27 -0.28
CA PRO A 66 14.33 16.49 -1.04
C PRO A 66 13.08 16.41 -1.92
N TYR A 67 12.89 15.27 -2.60
CA TYR A 67 11.76 15.07 -3.50
C TYR A 67 10.41 15.13 -2.78
N VAL A 68 10.25 14.38 -1.69
CA VAL A 68 9.04 14.40 -0.83
C VAL A 68 8.77 15.82 -0.32
N TYR A 69 9.82 16.56 0.04
CA TYR A 69 9.67 17.93 0.54
C TYR A 69 9.20 18.90 -0.56
N ILE A 70 9.73 18.79 -1.78
CA ILE A 70 9.29 19.58 -2.94
C ILE A 70 7.82 19.32 -3.24
N ARG A 71 7.39 18.04 -3.24
CA ARG A 71 5.98 17.67 -3.45
C ARG A 71 5.07 18.31 -2.39
N ARG A 72 5.48 18.25 -1.12
CA ARG A 72 4.77 18.94 -0.03
C ARG A 72 4.62 20.44 -0.28
N LEU A 73 5.65 21.14 -0.77
CA LEU A 73 5.58 22.58 -1.03
C LEU A 73 4.57 22.94 -2.12
N GLY A 74 4.28 22.01 -3.04
CA GLY A 74 3.25 22.19 -4.07
C GLY A 74 1.82 21.94 -3.59
N ALA A 75 1.63 21.38 -2.39
CA ALA A 75 0.30 21.04 -1.88
C ALA A 75 -0.46 22.28 -1.39
N LEU A 76 -1.71 22.41 -1.84
CA LEU A 76 -2.59 23.53 -1.48
C LEU A 76 -3.34 23.31 -0.16
N LYS A 77 -3.53 22.05 0.25
CA LYS A 77 -4.25 21.69 1.47
C LYS A 77 -3.33 21.76 2.70
N PRO A 78 -3.89 22.06 3.90
CA PRO A 78 -3.09 22.28 5.11
C PRO A 78 -2.44 21.00 5.67
N VAL A 79 -2.84 19.82 5.20
CA VAL A 79 -2.22 18.54 5.55
C VAL A 79 -1.76 17.82 4.30
N TYR A 80 -0.50 17.39 4.31
CA TYR A 80 0.12 16.67 3.21
C TYR A 80 0.49 15.24 3.62
N GLY A 81 0.13 14.28 2.78
CA GLY A 81 0.48 12.87 2.92
C GLY A 81 1.06 12.29 1.65
N CYS A 82 1.86 11.24 1.77
CA CYS A 82 2.28 10.44 0.63
C CYS A 82 2.51 8.97 1.02
N PHE A 83 2.45 8.06 0.04
CA PHE A 83 2.79 6.65 0.25
C PHE A 83 4.24 6.35 -0.17
N LEU A 84 4.96 5.63 0.70
CA LEU A 84 6.27 5.06 0.41
C LEU A 84 6.25 3.57 0.68
N PHE A 85 6.81 2.77 -0.23
CA PHE A 85 6.92 1.33 -0.03
C PHE A 85 8.34 0.85 0.17
N ILE A 86 8.46 -0.28 0.87
CA ILE A 86 9.72 -0.94 1.22
C ILE A 86 10.65 -1.23 0.03
N PHE A 87 10.14 -1.30 -1.20
CA PHE A 87 10.95 -1.53 -2.41
C PHE A 87 11.11 -0.27 -3.28
N HIS A 88 10.62 0.90 -2.87
CA HIS A 88 10.75 2.13 -3.65
C HIS A 88 12.20 2.58 -3.78
N THR A 89 13.03 2.45 -2.75
CA THR A 89 14.44 2.86 -2.80
C THR A 89 15.29 1.95 -1.92
N PRO A 90 16.56 1.67 -2.28
CA PRO A 90 17.46 0.90 -1.42
C PRO A 90 17.66 1.54 -0.04
N PHE A 91 17.43 2.85 0.10
CA PHE A 91 17.60 3.59 1.35
C PHE A 91 16.28 3.86 2.08
N ILE A 92 15.26 3.00 1.88
CA ILE A 92 13.91 3.27 2.40
C ILE A 92 13.86 3.35 3.92
N CYS A 93 14.57 2.48 4.65
CA CYS A 93 14.59 2.55 6.12
C CYS A 93 15.18 3.88 6.60
N HIS A 94 16.30 4.30 6.01
CA HIS A 94 16.90 5.59 6.30
C HIS A 94 15.95 6.75 5.96
N THR A 95 15.20 6.63 4.86
CA THR A 95 14.21 7.62 4.43
C THR A 95 13.10 7.77 5.47
N ILE A 96 12.49 6.65 5.90
CA ILE A 96 11.43 6.67 6.93
C ILE A 96 11.94 7.23 8.26
N GLN A 97 13.13 6.80 8.70
CA GLN A 97 13.76 7.32 9.93
C GLN A 97 14.05 8.82 9.84
N THR A 98 14.51 9.30 8.69
CA THR A 98 14.77 10.73 8.46
C THR A 98 13.47 11.54 8.44
N LEU A 99 12.43 11.05 7.77
CA LEU A 99 11.10 11.68 7.80
C LEU A 99 10.57 11.78 9.24
N TYR A 100 10.71 10.72 10.03
CA TYR A 100 10.35 10.73 11.45
C TYR A 100 11.10 11.81 12.25
N LYS A 101 12.43 11.89 12.09
CA LYS A 101 13.27 12.95 12.72
C LYS A 101 12.89 14.36 12.27
N LEU A 102 12.35 14.50 11.06
CA LEU A 102 11.81 15.75 10.52
C LEU A 102 10.35 16.02 10.94
N ASN A 103 9.85 15.33 11.98
CA ASN A 103 8.51 15.44 12.54
C ASN A 103 7.39 15.07 11.55
N TRP A 104 7.63 14.14 10.62
CA TRP A 104 6.55 13.50 9.88
C TRP A 104 5.88 12.44 10.75
N LYS A 105 4.55 12.39 10.74
CA LYS A 105 3.81 11.29 11.35
C LYS A 105 3.98 10.05 10.48
N ILE A 106 4.32 8.92 11.10
CA ILE A 106 4.47 7.65 10.39
C ILE A 106 3.20 6.83 10.62
N ILE A 107 2.56 6.43 9.52
CA ILE A 107 1.44 5.49 9.51
C ILE A 107 1.96 4.22 8.85
N TYR A 108 1.92 3.09 9.56
CA TYR A 108 2.30 1.78 9.01
C TYR A 108 1.03 1.05 8.60
N LEU A 109 0.81 0.89 7.30
CA LEU A 109 -0.29 0.09 6.78
C LEU A 109 0.24 -1.30 6.45
N GLU A 110 -0.34 -2.32 7.07
CA GLU A 110 0.01 -3.70 6.78
C GLU A 110 -1.20 -4.53 6.40
N ARG A 111 -0.91 -5.63 5.73
CA ARG A 111 -1.87 -6.67 5.44
C ARG A 111 -1.34 -7.94 6.06
N GLU A 112 -2.07 -8.46 7.04
CA GLU A 112 -1.62 -9.60 7.83
C GLU A 112 -1.69 -10.89 7.00
N ASP A 113 -2.67 -10.98 6.10
CA ASP A 113 -2.81 -12.10 5.19
C ASP A 113 -1.89 -11.97 3.97
N ILE A 114 -0.63 -12.35 4.17
CA ILE A 114 0.42 -12.40 3.14
C ILE A 114 0.04 -13.34 1.97
N ILE A 115 -0.75 -14.38 2.24
CA ILE A 115 -1.20 -15.33 1.21
C ILE A 115 -2.18 -14.63 0.27
N ASN A 116 -3.24 -14.03 0.81
CA ASN A 116 -4.19 -13.26 0.01
C ASN A 116 -3.52 -12.06 -0.69
N GLN A 117 -2.57 -11.40 -0.03
CA GLN A 117 -1.78 -10.34 -0.67
C GLN A 117 -0.96 -10.85 -1.86
N SER A 118 -0.39 -12.05 -1.76
CA SER A 118 0.39 -12.70 -2.82
C SER A 118 -0.49 -13.07 -4.00
N LEU A 119 -1.64 -13.71 -3.75
CA LEU A 119 -2.63 -14.06 -4.77
C LEU A 119 -3.11 -12.81 -5.52
N SER A 120 -3.47 -11.77 -4.77
CA SER A 120 -3.90 -10.49 -5.33
C SER A 120 -2.86 -9.85 -6.24
N ASN A 121 -1.58 -9.96 -5.89
CA ASN A 121 -0.49 -9.43 -6.71
C ASN A 121 -0.27 -10.23 -8.00
N ILE A 122 -0.31 -11.56 -7.92
CA ILE A 122 -0.09 -12.42 -9.08
C ILE A 122 -1.21 -12.22 -10.10
N ILE A 123 -2.46 -12.21 -9.64
CA ILE A 123 -3.62 -12.04 -10.52
C ILE A 123 -3.64 -10.63 -11.13
N ALA A 124 -3.33 -9.58 -10.35
CA ALA A 124 -3.21 -8.23 -10.90
C ALA A 124 -2.13 -8.13 -11.99
N LEU A 125 -0.99 -8.81 -11.82
CA LEU A 125 0.06 -8.88 -12.84
C LEU A 125 -0.32 -9.70 -14.06
N GLN A 126 -1.10 -10.78 -13.90
CA GLN A 126 -1.59 -11.60 -15.02
C GLN A 126 -2.64 -10.87 -15.85
N THR A 127 -3.50 -10.10 -15.19
CA THR A 127 -4.66 -9.47 -15.83
C THR A 127 -4.43 -8.01 -16.24
N GLY A 128 -3.43 -7.35 -15.67
CA GLY A 128 -3.24 -5.90 -15.80
C GLY A 128 -4.24 -5.07 -14.99
N TYR A 129 -5.17 -5.69 -14.24
CA TYR A 129 -6.19 -4.99 -13.46
C TYR A 129 -5.77 -4.88 -11.98
N PHE A 130 -5.37 -3.67 -11.59
CA PHE A 130 -4.89 -3.39 -10.22
C PHE A 130 -5.98 -2.83 -9.29
N ILE A 131 -6.93 -2.05 -9.81
CA ILE A 131 -7.99 -1.39 -9.02
C ILE A 131 -9.30 -1.45 -9.80
N ASN A 132 -10.39 -1.80 -9.12
CA ASN A 132 -11.74 -1.66 -9.68
C ASN A 132 -12.36 -0.36 -9.17
N ARG A 133 -12.66 0.58 -10.08
CA ARG A 133 -13.27 1.89 -9.77
C ARG A 133 -14.72 2.00 -10.26
N SER A 134 -15.27 0.97 -10.90
CA SER A 134 -16.55 1.08 -11.62
C SER A 134 -17.32 -0.24 -11.82
N GLY A 135 -17.05 -1.29 -11.04
CA GLY A 135 -17.85 -2.53 -11.07
C GLY A 135 -17.76 -3.31 -12.39
N ILE A 136 -16.64 -3.19 -13.12
CA ILE A 136 -16.45 -3.87 -14.40
C ILE A 136 -16.41 -5.40 -14.19
N ASN A 137 -17.10 -6.10 -15.10
CA ASN A 137 -17.50 -7.51 -15.05
C ASN A 137 -16.39 -8.52 -14.68
N GLU A 138 -16.71 -9.40 -13.73
CA GLU A 138 -15.92 -10.58 -13.31
C GLU A 138 -15.95 -11.70 -14.38
N THR A 139 -15.58 -11.41 -15.63
CA THR A 139 -15.87 -12.33 -16.74
C THR A 139 -14.91 -13.51 -16.91
N ASP A 140 -13.83 -13.62 -16.14
CA ASP A 140 -12.97 -14.82 -16.15
C ASP A 140 -12.41 -15.15 -14.76
N ASN A 141 -13.21 -15.86 -13.97
CA ASN A 141 -12.87 -16.32 -12.60
C ASN A 141 -12.09 -17.65 -12.60
N ASN A 142 -11.13 -17.82 -13.50
CA ASN A 142 -10.50 -19.12 -13.76
C ASN A 142 -8.98 -19.01 -13.89
N PHE A 143 -8.33 -18.45 -12.88
CA PHE A 143 -6.88 -18.26 -12.87
C PHE A 143 -6.14 -19.56 -12.53
N VAL A 144 -5.06 -19.83 -13.26
CA VAL A 144 -4.07 -20.85 -12.89
C VAL A 144 -2.78 -20.12 -12.51
N ILE A 145 -2.23 -20.47 -11.36
CA ILE A 145 -1.02 -19.83 -10.82
C ILE A 145 0.09 -20.87 -10.74
N ASP A 146 1.24 -20.52 -11.30
CA ASP A 146 2.47 -21.29 -11.16
C ASP A 146 2.91 -21.36 -9.68
N VAL A 147 3.11 -22.58 -9.17
CA VAL A 147 3.42 -22.86 -7.76
C VAL A 147 4.74 -22.22 -7.34
N ASP A 148 5.78 -22.30 -8.17
CA ASP A 148 7.10 -21.75 -7.86
C ASP A 148 7.05 -20.22 -7.79
N ARG A 149 6.36 -19.58 -8.75
CA ARG A 149 6.10 -18.13 -8.74
C ARG A 149 5.31 -17.72 -7.50
N PHE A 150 4.32 -18.51 -7.09
CA PHE A 150 3.55 -18.25 -5.88
C PHE A 150 4.42 -18.30 -4.62
N LEU A 151 5.16 -19.39 -4.42
CA LEU A 151 6.08 -19.55 -3.29
C LEU A 151 7.15 -18.46 -3.25
N LYS A 152 7.71 -18.08 -4.41
CA LYS A 152 8.66 -16.97 -4.51
C LYS A 152 8.03 -15.63 -4.12
N THR A 153 6.78 -15.40 -4.52
CA THR A 153 6.04 -14.17 -4.17
C THR A 153 5.79 -14.11 -2.66
N VAL A 154 5.31 -15.20 -2.05
CA VAL A 154 5.08 -15.30 -0.60
C VAL A 154 6.38 -15.05 0.17
N LYS A 155 7.48 -15.71 -0.21
CA LYS A 155 8.81 -15.50 0.41
C LYS A 155 9.28 -14.05 0.32
N ASN A 156 9.11 -13.42 -0.84
CA ASN A 156 9.49 -12.02 -1.03
C ASN A 156 8.66 -11.07 -0.16
N ARG A 157 7.34 -11.29 -0.08
CA ARG A 157 6.46 -10.47 0.77
C ARG A 157 6.75 -10.64 2.26
N LEU A 158 7.02 -11.86 2.71
CA LEU A 158 7.43 -12.12 4.08
C LEU A 158 8.76 -11.40 4.41
N ARG A 159 9.74 -11.45 3.50
CA ARG A 159 11.00 -10.71 3.65
C ARG A 159 10.77 -9.21 3.72
N TRP A 160 9.92 -8.67 2.84
CA TRP A 160 9.55 -7.26 2.87
C TRP A 160 8.86 -6.87 4.17
N HIS A 161 7.92 -7.68 4.65
CA HIS A 161 7.20 -7.44 5.90
C HIS A 161 8.16 -7.40 7.11
N ASN A 162 9.12 -8.31 7.15
CA ASN A 162 10.16 -8.30 8.18
C ASN A 162 11.08 -7.08 8.07
N ASN A 163 11.42 -6.65 6.85
CA ASN A 163 12.23 -5.45 6.65
C ASN A 163 11.46 -4.16 6.99
N GLU A 164 10.15 -4.11 6.77
CA GLU A 164 9.32 -2.98 7.20
C GLU A 164 9.39 -2.83 8.72
N LYS A 165 9.19 -3.92 9.46
CA LYS A 165 9.30 -3.92 10.92
C LYS A 165 10.67 -3.42 11.39
N LYS A 166 11.76 -3.87 10.74
CA LYS A 166 13.12 -3.37 11.01
C LYS A 166 13.28 -1.88 10.73
N CYS A 167 12.73 -1.36 9.63
CA CYS A 167 12.77 0.08 9.34
C CYS A 167 12.03 0.90 10.42
N LEU A 168 11.03 0.30 11.07
CA LEU A 168 10.19 0.91 12.09
C LEU A 168 10.75 0.80 13.52
N GLU A 169 11.88 0.10 13.72
CA GLU A 169 12.52 0.00 15.04
C GLU A 169 12.96 1.39 15.53
N GLY A 170 12.60 1.71 16.78
CA GLY A 170 12.95 2.98 17.41
C GLY A 170 12.18 4.21 16.91
N ILE A 171 11.15 4.05 16.07
CA ILE A 171 10.28 5.14 15.65
C ILE A 171 8.85 4.96 16.15
N LYS A 172 8.18 6.07 16.49
CA LYS A 172 6.77 6.05 16.84
C LYS A 172 5.94 6.07 15.55
N PHE A 173 5.07 5.09 15.38
CA PHE A 173 4.14 4.99 14.26
C PHE A 173 2.74 4.61 14.72
N THR A 174 1.75 4.88 13.87
CA THR A 174 0.38 4.39 14.03
C THR A 174 0.19 3.19 13.11
N ARG A 175 -0.12 2.03 13.68
CA ARG A 175 -0.39 0.80 12.92
C ARG A 175 -1.82 0.83 12.39
N ILE A 176 -1.99 0.41 11.13
CA ILE A 176 -3.28 0.15 10.50
C ILE A 176 -3.21 -1.23 9.85
N SER A 177 -4.09 -2.13 10.28
CA SER A 177 -4.30 -3.46 9.70
C SER A 177 -5.37 -3.39 8.62
N TYR A 178 -5.07 -3.87 7.42
CA TYR A 178 -6.05 -3.94 6.34
C TYR A 178 -7.30 -4.71 6.75
N GLU A 179 -7.10 -5.88 7.34
CA GLU A 179 -8.17 -6.80 7.69
C GLU A 179 -9.04 -6.27 8.84
N ASP A 180 -8.42 -5.77 9.91
CA ASP A 180 -9.16 -5.39 11.12
C ASP A 180 -9.69 -3.94 11.06
N ASP A 181 -8.94 -3.03 10.43
CA ASP A 181 -9.24 -1.60 10.43
C ASP A 181 -9.92 -1.10 9.14
N LEU A 182 -9.60 -1.71 7.99
CA LEU A 182 -10.03 -1.18 6.69
C LEU A 182 -11.07 -2.04 5.97
N MET A 183 -11.32 -3.27 6.36
CA MET A 183 -12.31 -4.09 5.65
C MET A 183 -13.75 -3.73 6.00
N ASP A 184 -14.05 -3.52 7.28
CA ASP A 184 -15.39 -3.21 7.78
C ASP A 184 -15.68 -1.69 7.76
N LEU A 185 -16.91 -1.29 7.40
CA LEU A 185 -17.30 0.12 7.28
C LEU A 185 -17.26 0.87 8.62
N VAL A 186 -17.66 0.21 9.72
CA VAL A 186 -17.67 0.82 11.05
C VAL A 186 -16.23 1.02 11.53
N ASN A 187 -15.38 0.01 11.34
CA ASN A 187 -13.97 0.13 11.69
C ASN A 187 -13.23 1.14 10.82
N ARG A 188 -13.54 1.24 9.52
CA ARG A 188 -12.98 2.27 8.64
C ARG A 188 -13.14 3.66 9.22
N GLN A 189 -14.36 4.06 9.59
CA GLN A 189 -14.58 5.41 10.13
C GLN A 189 -13.85 5.62 11.46
N LYS A 190 -13.82 4.61 12.35
CA LYS A 190 -13.06 4.68 13.60
C LYS A 190 -11.57 4.90 13.34
N THR A 191 -11.00 4.17 12.40
CA THR A 191 -9.59 4.28 12.00
C THR A 191 -9.30 5.63 11.37
N MET A 192 -10.22 6.16 10.55
CA MET A 192 -10.06 7.49 9.98
C MET A 192 -10.13 8.58 11.04
N ASN A 193 -11.03 8.48 12.02
CA ASN A 193 -11.08 9.40 13.16
C ASN A 193 -9.77 9.38 13.97
N LEU A 194 -9.17 8.20 14.19
CA LEU A 194 -7.86 8.07 14.83
C LEU A 194 -6.76 8.81 14.03
N ILE A 195 -6.77 8.71 12.71
CA ILE A 195 -5.82 9.43 11.85
C ILE A 195 -6.09 10.93 11.89
N PHE A 196 -7.36 11.36 11.92
CA PHE A 196 -7.70 12.79 12.02
C PHE A 196 -7.22 13.37 13.34
N ASP A 197 -7.39 12.65 14.45
CA ASP A 197 -6.86 13.04 15.75
C ASP A 197 -5.31 13.14 15.73
N LEU A 198 -4.64 12.15 15.14
CA LEU A 198 -3.19 12.16 14.95
C LEU A 198 -2.70 13.38 14.15
N LEU A 199 -3.52 13.84 13.21
CA LEU A 199 -3.27 14.98 12.32
C LEU A 199 -3.92 16.27 12.84
N SER A 200 -4.50 16.27 14.04
CA SER A 200 -5.18 17.42 14.66
C SER A 200 -6.23 18.06 13.74
N LEU A 201 -7.04 17.20 13.11
CA LEU A 201 -8.14 17.56 12.24
C LEU A 201 -9.48 17.27 12.91
N GLU A 202 -10.52 17.94 12.46
CA GLU A 202 -11.91 17.61 12.81
C GLU A 202 -12.29 16.29 12.15
N HIS A 203 -13.26 15.59 12.74
CA HIS A 203 -13.75 14.34 12.15
C HIS A 203 -14.68 14.67 10.99
N GLU A 204 -14.38 14.12 9.82
CA GLU A 204 -15.24 14.14 8.64
C GLU A 204 -15.62 12.69 8.26
N PRO A 205 -16.81 12.46 7.67
CA PRO A 205 -17.13 11.15 7.08
C PRO A 205 -16.09 10.78 6.02
N ALA A 206 -15.51 9.58 6.15
CA ALA A 206 -14.51 9.10 5.21
C ALA A 206 -15.15 8.14 4.21
N GLU A 207 -15.20 8.56 2.95
CA GLU A 207 -15.82 7.80 1.87
C GLU A 207 -14.81 7.49 0.77
N THR A 208 -15.04 6.40 0.03
CA THR A 208 -14.16 6.02 -1.08
C THR A 208 -14.96 5.26 -2.13
N LYS A 209 -14.69 5.57 -3.39
CA LYS A 209 -15.22 4.80 -4.54
C LYS A 209 -14.38 3.55 -4.83
N THR A 210 -13.30 3.34 -4.10
CA THR A 210 -12.41 2.19 -4.29
C THR A 210 -13.07 0.94 -3.74
N ILE A 211 -13.35 -0.02 -4.62
CA ILE A 211 -13.85 -1.33 -4.26
C ILE A 211 -12.75 -2.40 -4.42
N LYS A 212 -12.93 -3.54 -3.74
CA LYS A 212 -12.05 -4.70 -3.95
C LYS A 212 -12.07 -5.10 -5.43
N THR A 213 -10.93 -5.55 -5.93
CA THR A 213 -10.78 -5.95 -7.35
C THR A 213 -11.71 -7.11 -7.71
N TYR A 214 -11.85 -8.08 -6.80
CA TYR A 214 -12.73 -9.24 -6.94
C TYR A 214 -13.64 -9.32 -5.71
N SER A 215 -14.91 -9.65 -5.91
CA SER A 215 -15.87 -9.81 -4.81
C SER A 215 -15.80 -11.20 -4.16
N LYS A 216 -15.41 -12.21 -4.94
CA LYS A 216 -15.27 -13.60 -4.50
C LYS A 216 -13.92 -13.89 -3.84
N PRO A 217 -13.86 -14.86 -2.91
CA PRO A 217 -12.61 -15.32 -2.33
C PRO A 217 -11.69 -15.93 -3.39
N TYR A 218 -10.37 -15.86 -3.16
CA TYR A 218 -9.41 -16.42 -4.10
C TYR A 218 -9.50 -17.95 -4.24
N SER A 219 -10.04 -18.63 -3.23
CA SER A 219 -10.33 -20.07 -3.28
C SER A 219 -11.38 -20.44 -4.34
N GLU A 220 -12.23 -19.50 -4.75
CA GLU A 220 -13.26 -19.73 -5.76
C GLU A 220 -12.80 -19.34 -7.18
N ILE A 221 -11.84 -18.42 -7.32
CA ILE A 221 -11.43 -17.90 -8.63
C ILE A 221 -10.07 -18.44 -9.12
N VAL A 222 -9.34 -19.17 -8.27
CA VAL A 222 -8.06 -19.81 -8.60
C VAL A 222 -8.26 -21.32 -8.69
N LYS A 223 -8.08 -21.88 -9.89
CA LYS A 223 -8.35 -23.30 -10.17
C LYS A 223 -7.49 -24.26 -9.36
N ASN A 224 -6.22 -23.94 -9.18
CA ASN A 224 -5.28 -24.78 -8.44
C ASN A 224 -5.01 -24.29 -7.01
N TYR A 225 -6.00 -23.63 -6.38
CA TYR A 225 -5.86 -23.06 -5.03
C TYR A 225 -5.40 -24.09 -3.99
N ASP A 226 -5.98 -25.29 -3.96
CA ASP A 226 -5.61 -26.35 -3.01
C ASP A 226 -4.15 -26.82 -3.18
N GLU A 227 -3.66 -26.84 -4.43
CA GLU A 227 -2.27 -27.15 -4.73
C GLU A 227 -1.33 -26.07 -4.16
N LEU A 228 -1.69 -24.80 -4.31
CA LEU A 228 -0.94 -23.67 -3.75
C LEU A 228 -0.88 -23.75 -2.22
N MET A 229 -2.02 -24.03 -1.55
CA MET A 229 -2.05 -24.16 -0.10
C MET A 229 -1.23 -25.36 0.39
N SER A 230 -1.34 -26.50 -0.31
CA SER A 230 -0.54 -27.70 -0.03
C SER A 230 0.96 -27.44 -0.20
N SER A 231 1.34 -26.62 -1.19
CA SER A 231 2.74 -26.26 -1.41
C SER A 231 3.31 -25.43 -0.26
N LEU A 232 2.51 -24.53 0.34
CA LEU A 232 2.91 -23.74 1.50
C LEU A 232 3.11 -24.59 2.74
N GLU A 233 2.21 -25.55 2.97
CA GLU A 233 2.30 -26.49 4.08
C GLU A 233 3.58 -27.33 3.98
N LYS A 234 3.85 -27.91 2.80
CA LYS A 234 5.10 -28.67 2.54
C LYS A 234 6.37 -27.83 2.72
N ASN A 235 6.30 -26.52 2.52
CA ASN A 235 7.42 -25.60 2.70
C ASN A 235 7.49 -24.98 4.12
N GLY A 236 6.67 -25.44 5.08
CA GLY A 236 6.74 -25.03 6.48
C GLY A 236 6.08 -23.69 6.81
N PHE A 237 5.22 -23.14 5.93
CA PHE A 237 4.55 -21.85 6.14
C PHE A 237 3.28 -21.96 7.01
N HIS A 238 3.29 -22.81 8.04
CA HIS A 238 2.11 -23.11 8.87
C HIS A 238 1.49 -21.89 9.55
N GLU A 239 2.32 -20.95 10.04
CA GLU A 239 1.80 -19.72 10.67
C GLU A 239 1.09 -18.81 9.66
N LEU A 240 1.58 -18.71 8.42
CA LEU A 240 0.90 -17.94 7.37
C LEU A 240 -0.45 -18.58 7.03
N LEU A 241 -0.53 -19.92 6.99
CA LEU A 241 -1.77 -20.64 6.75
C LEU A 241 -2.79 -20.42 7.88
N LYS A 242 -2.36 -20.34 9.15
CA LYS A 242 -3.25 -20.01 10.28
C LYS A 242 -3.84 -18.61 10.14
N VAL A 243 -3.00 -17.61 9.84
CA VAL A 243 -3.46 -16.23 9.63
C VAL A 243 -4.41 -16.14 8.44
N HIS A 244 -4.08 -16.80 7.34
CA HIS A 244 -4.94 -16.84 6.16
C HIS A 244 -6.31 -17.44 6.45
N ARG A 245 -6.37 -18.54 7.22
CA ARG A 245 -7.64 -19.15 7.65
C ARG A 245 -8.46 -18.23 8.57
N LYS A 246 -7.82 -17.44 9.43
CA LYS A 246 -8.50 -16.45 10.29
C LYS A 246 -9.26 -15.42 9.45
N TYR A 247 -8.70 -15.03 8.31
CA TYR A 247 -9.22 -13.99 7.45
C TYR A 247 -9.79 -14.52 6.14
N ASN A 248 -10.15 -15.80 6.02
CA ASN A 248 -10.62 -16.32 4.72
C ASN A 248 -12.00 -15.73 4.39
N TYR A 249 -12.00 -14.67 3.58
CA TYR A 249 -13.16 -13.92 3.08
C TYR A 249 -13.23 -13.99 1.56
#